data_AF-A0A2X2SWT5-F1
#
_entry.id   AF-A0A2X2SWT5-F1
#
_cell.length_a   1.000
_cell.length_b   1.000
_cell.length_c   1.000
_cell.angle_alpha   90.00
_cell.angle_beta   90.00
_cell.angle_gamma   90.00
#
_symmetry.space_group_name_H-M   'P 1'
#
loop_
_entity.id
_entity.type
_entity.pdbx_description
1 polymer ?
#
loop_
_entity_poly.entity_id
_entity_poly.type
_entity_poly.pdbx_seq_one_letter_code
_entity_poly.pdbx_strand_id
1 'polypeptide(L)'
;MLRQNWVIKMPDGVPPAVQKSFAALIPSLLILIIALAVRVLFAKTDYHTIHQFVYEVLATPIRHFGTSYIGALFTCFSITSLWSVGINSGSMVNGILRPFWMENQMDNLAATQAGMPPPHVVTEQFYDMIWMGGAGATLSLVIAMLLFARSQHIKNVSRLAVGSSIFNINEPVLFGLPVIMNPVMLIPFNLVPLVLVTVQYIAMSIGMVATTTGVYIPWTLPPVVSGFIVTGHLSGAVIQLINLCIGALIYLPFLKVVDRQYRANESPAQVTERKPATE
;
A
#
# COMPACT_ATOMS: atom_id res chain seq x y z
N MET A 1 14.57 -31.87 13.61
CA MET A 1 14.31 -32.92 14.62
C MET A 1 13.53 -34.10 14.05
N LEU A 2 12.32 -33.93 13.49
CA LEU A 2 11.61 -35.02 12.76
C LEU A 2 12.39 -35.52 11.52
N ARG A 3 13.06 -34.63 10.79
CA ARG A 3 13.97 -34.98 9.68
C ARG A 3 15.31 -35.60 10.12
N GLN A 4 15.61 -35.63 11.43
CA GLN A 4 16.89 -36.11 11.97
C GLN A 4 16.74 -37.36 12.87
N ASN A 5 15.61 -38.07 12.81
CA ASN A 5 15.34 -39.32 13.54
C ASN A 5 15.39 -39.26 15.08
N TRP A 6 15.18 -38.08 15.68
CA TRP A 6 15.04 -37.94 17.14
C TRP A 6 13.59 -38.23 17.57
N VAL A 7 13.19 -39.49 17.41
CA VAL A 7 11.82 -39.98 17.59
C VAL A 7 11.84 -41.25 18.43
N ILE A 8 10.83 -41.44 19.29
CA ILE A 8 10.62 -42.70 20.00
C ILE A 8 10.13 -43.73 18.99
N LYS A 9 10.91 -44.80 18.76
CA LYS A 9 10.52 -45.89 17.85
C LYS A 9 9.53 -46.82 18.56
N MET A 10 8.39 -47.07 17.94
CA MET A 10 7.36 -47.97 18.46
C MET A 10 7.50 -49.38 17.86
N PRO A 11 7.10 -50.44 18.57
CA PRO A 11 7.07 -51.81 18.04
C PRO A 11 6.12 -51.98 16.84
N ASP A 12 6.41 -52.96 16.01
CA ASP A 12 5.55 -53.38 14.90
C ASP A 12 4.24 -53.96 15.46
N GLY A 13 3.13 -53.28 15.17
CA GLY A 13 1.80 -53.59 15.71
C GLY A 13 1.07 -52.39 16.34
N VAL A 14 1.79 -51.29 16.60
CA VAL A 14 1.18 -50.05 17.11
C VAL A 14 0.55 -49.24 15.96
N PRO A 15 -0.72 -48.80 16.08
CA PRO A 15 -1.40 -48.01 15.04
C PRO A 15 -0.63 -46.74 14.63
N PRO A 16 -0.63 -46.35 13.34
CA PRO A 16 0.17 -45.22 12.82
C PRO A 16 -0.06 -43.87 13.54
N ALA A 17 -1.28 -43.60 14.01
CA ALA A 17 -1.61 -42.38 14.74
C ALA A 17 -0.87 -42.27 16.08
N VAL A 18 -0.68 -43.39 16.77
CA VAL A 18 0.04 -43.47 18.04
C VAL A 18 1.55 -43.28 17.79
N GLN A 19 2.10 -43.93 16.76
CA GLN A 19 3.51 -43.77 16.39
C GLN A 19 3.85 -42.30 16.09
N LYS A 20 2.98 -41.59 15.37
CA LYS A 20 3.16 -40.18 15.01
C LYS A 20 3.14 -39.24 16.23
N SER A 21 2.30 -39.55 17.21
CA SER A 21 2.19 -38.77 18.45
C SER A 21 3.44 -38.94 19.33
N PHE A 22 3.95 -40.16 19.48
CA PHE A 22 5.17 -40.43 20.26
C PHE A 22 6.45 -39.97 19.55
N ALA A 23 6.47 -39.98 18.21
CA ALA A 23 7.53 -39.37 17.44
C ALA A 23 7.64 -37.85 17.70
N ALA A 24 6.52 -37.15 17.86
CA ALA A 24 6.51 -35.72 18.17
C ALA A 24 6.88 -35.37 19.62
N LEU A 25 6.90 -36.36 20.53
CA LEU A 25 7.05 -36.13 21.97
C LEU A 25 8.41 -35.53 22.36
N ILE A 26 9.51 -36.15 21.91
CA ILE A 26 10.87 -35.68 22.22
C ILE A 26 11.13 -34.27 21.64
N PRO A 27 10.82 -33.99 20.35
CA PRO A 27 10.95 -32.65 19.81
C PRO A 27 10.11 -31.61 20.55
N SER A 28 8.87 -31.94 20.93
CA SER A 28 7.98 -31.01 21.64
C SER A 28 8.49 -30.72 23.05
N LEU A 29 8.98 -31.75 23.77
CA LEU A 29 9.56 -31.58 25.11
C LEU A 29 10.79 -30.67 25.06
N LEU A 30 11.69 -30.85 24.08
CA LEU A 30 12.85 -29.97 23.91
C LEU A 30 12.44 -28.52 23.61
N ILE A 31 11.45 -28.30 22.74
CA ILE A 31 10.90 -26.97 22.47
C ILE A 31 10.33 -26.34 23.75
N LEU A 32 9.59 -27.11 24.55
CA LEU A 32 9.04 -26.63 25.83
C LEU A 32 10.13 -26.27 26.84
N ILE A 33 11.18 -27.09 26.96
CA ILE A 33 12.32 -26.81 27.84
C ILE A 33 13.02 -25.53 27.40
N ILE A 34 13.27 -25.36 26.11
CA ILE A 34 13.90 -24.15 25.55
C ILE A 34 13.00 -22.93 25.79
N ALA A 35 11.70 -23.03 25.50
CA ALA A 35 10.74 -21.95 25.71
C ALA A 35 10.63 -21.56 27.19
N LEU A 36 10.64 -22.54 28.10
CA LEU A 36 10.63 -22.30 29.54
C LEU A 36 11.94 -21.64 29.99
N ALA A 37 13.09 -22.10 29.49
CA ALA A 37 14.39 -21.50 29.80
C ALA A 37 14.44 -20.04 29.33
N VAL A 38 13.97 -19.75 28.12
CA VAL A 38 13.80 -18.38 27.60
C VAL A 38 12.89 -17.56 28.50
N ARG A 39 11.72 -18.09 28.88
CA ARG A 39 10.77 -17.40 29.78
C ARG A 39 11.39 -17.09 31.15
N VAL A 40 12.13 -18.03 31.75
CA VAL A 40 12.82 -17.82 33.04
C VAL A 40 13.95 -16.81 32.92
N LEU A 41 14.67 -16.80 31.79
CA LEU A 41 15.71 -15.80 31.52
C LEU A 41 15.11 -14.40 31.42
N PHE A 42 14.03 -14.22 30.65
CA PHE A 42 13.33 -12.94 30.53
C PHE A 42 12.67 -12.49 31.83
N ALA A 43 12.25 -13.41 32.71
CA ALA A 43 11.73 -13.03 34.03
C ALA A 43 12.77 -12.30 34.91
N LYS A 44 14.07 -12.45 34.60
CA LYS A 44 15.18 -11.78 35.29
C LYS A 44 15.64 -10.48 34.60
N THR A 45 15.05 -10.12 33.48
CA THR A 45 15.34 -8.85 32.79
C THR A 45 14.25 -7.83 33.10
N ASP A 46 14.51 -6.56 32.81
CA ASP A 46 13.54 -5.46 33.01
C ASP A 46 12.26 -5.62 32.18
N TYR A 47 12.30 -6.46 31.14
CA TYR A 47 11.16 -6.75 30.28
C TYR A 47 10.20 -7.78 30.89
N HIS A 48 10.64 -8.60 31.84
CA HIS A 48 9.91 -9.72 32.49
C HIS A 48 9.43 -10.86 31.56
N THR A 49 9.11 -10.58 30.30
CA THR A 49 8.62 -11.54 29.31
C THR A 49 9.26 -11.28 27.95
N ILE A 50 9.37 -12.33 27.13
CA ILE A 50 9.80 -12.19 25.74
C ILE A 50 8.84 -11.31 24.93
N HIS A 51 7.54 -11.36 25.22
CA HIS A 51 6.54 -10.54 24.53
C HIS A 51 6.78 -9.06 24.76
N GLN A 52 7.04 -8.66 26.01
CA GLN A 52 7.33 -7.26 26.33
C GLN A 52 8.64 -6.80 25.68
N PHE A 53 9.69 -7.64 25.70
CA PHE A 53 10.94 -7.32 25.02
C PHE A 53 10.74 -7.08 23.52
N VAL A 54 10.03 -7.98 22.82
CA VAL A 54 9.74 -7.80 21.39
C VAL A 54 8.89 -6.56 21.18
N TYR A 55 7.92 -6.29 22.05
CA TYR A 55 7.05 -5.12 21.90
C TYR A 55 7.81 -3.81 22.10
N GLU A 56 8.63 -3.68 23.14
CA GLU A 56 9.36 -2.45 23.45
C GLU A 56 10.54 -2.21 22.51
N VAL A 57 11.32 -3.25 22.21
CA VAL A 57 12.57 -3.10 21.43
C VAL A 57 12.32 -3.08 19.93
N LEU A 58 11.33 -3.83 19.45
CA LEU A 58 11.05 -3.98 18.01
C LEU A 58 9.74 -3.30 17.61
N ALA A 59 8.62 -3.67 18.22
CA ALA A 59 7.31 -3.22 17.76
C ALA A 59 7.10 -1.70 17.97
N THR A 60 7.48 -1.18 19.13
CA THR A 60 7.24 0.23 19.51
C THR A 60 8.01 1.22 18.62
N PRO A 61 9.31 1.06 18.33
CA PRO A 61 10.02 1.92 17.38
C PRO A 61 9.43 1.86 15.96
N ILE A 62 9.08 0.65 15.50
CA ILE A 62 8.46 0.46 14.17
C ILE A 62 7.09 1.14 14.14
N ARG A 63 6.29 1.00 15.19
CA ARG A 63 4.99 1.67 15.34
C ARG A 63 5.16 3.18 15.28
N HIS A 64 5.99 3.75 16.15
CA HIS A 64 6.25 5.19 16.19
C HIS A 64 6.67 5.73 14.84
N PHE A 65 7.57 5.04 14.14
CA PHE A 65 7.96 5.42 12.80
C PHE A 65 6.79 5.27 11.82
N GLY A 66 6.21 4.08 11.70
CA GLY A 66 5.20 3.68 10.71
C GLY A 66 3.85 4.38 10.83
N THR A 67 3.57 5.01 11.99
CA THR A 67 2.37 5.82 12.22
C THR A 67 2.68 7.33 12.26
N SER A 68 3.92 7.74 12.01
CA SER A 68 4.29 9.16 11.90
C SER A 68 4.08 9.69 10.48
N TYR A 69 4.10 11.02 10.33
CA TYR A 69 4.11 11.68 9.03
C TYR A 69 5.27 11.20 8.13
N ILE A 70 6.48 11.13 8.68
CA ILE A 70 7.68 10.70 7.94
C ILE A 70 7.57 9.23 7.54
N GLY A 71 7.04 8.38 8.43
CA GLY A 71 6.76 6.99 8.09
C GLY A 71 5.70 6.83 7.01
N ALA A 72 4.68 7.70 6.98
CA ALA A 72 3.68 7.69 5.93
C ALA A 72 4.26 8.07 4.56
N LEU A 73 5.12 9.10 4.51
CA LEU A 73 5.88 9.44 3.30
C LEU A 73 6.77 8.27 2.85
N PHE A 74 7.51 7.67 3.78
CA PHE A 74 8.39 6.54 3.48
C PHE A 74 7.62 5.31 2.99
N THR A 75 6.46 5.05 3.57
CA THR A 75 5.55 3.97 3.15
C THR A 75 5.10 4.18 1.71
N CYS A 76 4.56 5.35 1.39
CA CYS A 76 4.12 5.67 0.05
C CYS A 76 5.27 5.63 -0.96
N PHE A 77 6.41 6.24 -0.62
CA PHE A 77 7.61 6.24 -1.47
C PHE A 77 8.12 4.81 -1.74
N SER A 78 8.16 3.96 -0.72
CA SER A 78 8.60 2.57 -0.86
C SER A 78 7.69 1.79 -1.80
N ILE A 79 6.37 1.95 -1.65
CA ILE A 79 5.38 1.28 -2.49
C ILE A 79 5.55 1.74 -3.94
N THR A 80 5.54 3.05 -4.20
CA THR A 80 5.61 3.57 -5.57
C THR A 80 6.96 3.33 -6.22
N SER A 81 8.07 3.35 -5.47
CA SER A 81 9.40 3.08 -6.03
C SER A 81 9.52 1.64 -6.49
N LEU A 82 9.00 0.68 -5.72
CA LEU A 82 9.00 -0.73 -6.10
C LEU A 82 8.03 -1.02 -7.26
N TRP A 83 6.85 -0.38 -7.27
CA TRP A 83 5.94 -0.45 -8.41
C TRP A 83 6.54 0.15 -9.68
N SER A 84 7.35 1.20 -9.54
CA SER A 84 8.06 1.80 -10.67
C SER A 84 8.99 0.82 -11.37
N VAL A 85 9.45 -0.21 -10.66
CA VAL A 85 10.26 -1.32 -11.19
C VAL A 85 9.48 -2.61 -11.46
N GLY A 86 8.15 -2.57 -11.36
CA GLY A 86 7.27 -3.69 -11.67
C GLY A 86 7.05 -4.68 -10.52
N ILE A 87 7.51 -4.35 -9.31
CA ILE A 87 7.25 -5.16 -8.11
C ILE A 87 5.95 -4.68 -7.47
N ASN A 88 4.94 -5.56 -7.40
CA ASN A 88 3.71 -5.29 -6.64
C ASN A 88 4.00 -5.37 -5.13
N SER A 89 4.46 -4.25 -4.58
CA SER A 89 4.96 -4.14 -3.22
C SER A 89 3.91 -3.75 -2.18
N GLY A 90 2.68 -3.44 -2.62
CA GLY A 90 1.62 -2.95 -1.73
C GLY A 90 1.35 -3.91 -0.58
N SER A 91 1.12 -5.19 -0.89
CA SER A 91 0.90 -6.24 0.13
C SER A 91 2.13 -6.51 1.00
N MET A 92 3.32 -6.38 0.44
CA MET A 92 4.58 -6.61 1.16
C MET A 92 4.84 -5.51 2.20
N VAL A 93 4.73 -4.24 1.81
CA VAL A 93 4.93 -3.10 2.74
C VAL A 93 3.80 -3.07 3.77
N ASN A 94 2.55 -3.22 3.32
CA ASN A 94 1.40 -3.24 4.23
C ASN A 94 1.47 -4.41 5.20
N GLY A 95 1.98 -5.58 4.80
CA GLY A 95 2.11 -6.75 5.68
C GLY A 95 2.95 -6.50 6.94
N ILE A 96 3.87 -5.53 6.89
CA ILE A 96 4.72 -5.15 8.03
C ILE A 96 4.02 -4.10 8.90
N LEU A 97 3.38 -3.10 8.29
CA LEU A 97 2.89 -1.91 9.00
C LEU A 97 1.41 -1.97 9.40
N ARG A 98 0.60 -2.78 8.71
CA ARG A 98 -0.85 -2.89 8.92
C ARG A 98 -1.24 -3.20 10.36
N PRO A 99 -0.56 -4.08 11.13
CA PRO A 99 -0.92 -4.30 12.54
C PRO A 99 -0.96 -3.01 13.35
N PHE A 100 -0.03 -2.08 13.10
CA PHE A 100 0.05 -0.79 13.81
C PHE A 100 -1.03 0.19 13.34
N TRP A 101 -1.35 0.18 12.04
CA TRP A 101 -2.45 0.99 11.51
C TRP A 101 -3.82 0.52 12.03
N MET A 102 -4.00 -0.79 12.18
CA MET A 102 -5.21 -1.37 12.77
C MET A 102 -5.34 -1.00 14.26
N GLU A 103 -4.25 -0.97 15.02
CA GLU A 103 -4.26 -0.49 16.40
C GLU A 103 -4.73 0.98 16.47
N ASN A 104 -4.15 1.87 15.66
CA ASN A 104 -4.61 3.26 15.57
C ASN A 104 -6.08 3.38 15.12
N GLN A 105 -6.50 2.51 14.21
CA GLN A 105 -7.86 2.46 13.72
C GLN A 105 -8.85 2.05 14.83
N MET A 106 -8.48 1.10 15.69
CA MET A 106 -9.27 0.70 16.85
C MET A 106 -9.38 1.83 17.89
N ASP A 107 -8.28 2.53 18.17
CA ASP A 107 -8.28 3.71 19.05
C ASP A 107 -9.23 4.80 18.51
N ASN A 108 -9.18 5.08 17.20
CA ASN A 108 -10.07 6.03 16.55
C ASN A 108 -11.54 5.60 16.59
N LEU A 109 -11.81 4.31 16.41
CA LEU A 109 -13.16 3.76 16.50
C LEU A 109 -13.72 3.92 17.92
N ALA A 110 -12.93 3.61 18.94
CA ALA A 110 -13.31 3.77 20.34
C ALA A 110 -13.59 5.25 20.69
N ALA A 111 -12.73 6.17 20.25
CA ALA A 111 -12.95 7.61 20.43
C ALA A 111 -14.24 8.08 19.75
N THR A 112 -14.46 7.67 18.50
CA THR A 112 -15.67 8.03 17.73
C THR A 112 -16.94 7.51 18.40
N GLN A 113 -16.95 6.26 18.87
CA GLN A 113 -18.08 5.67 19.59
C GLN A 113 -18.39 6.39 20.91
N ALA A 114 -17.36 6.93 21.56
CA ALA A 114 -17.50 7.74 22.76
C ALA A 114 -17.85 9.22 22.48
N GLY A 115 -18.05 9.61 21.20
CA GLY A 115 -18.31 11.00 20.81
C GLY A 115 -17.09 11.92 20.95
N MET A 116 -15.88 11.35 21.05
CA MET A 116 -14.62 12.08 21.16
C MET A 116 -13.92 12.18 19.79
N PRO A 117 -13.10 13.22 19.55
CA PRO A 117 -12.30 13.32 18.33
C PRO A 117 -11.33 12.14 18.17
N PRO A 118 -11.23 11.53 16.97
CA PRO A 118 -10.27 10.45 16.74
C PRO A 118 -8.81 10.95 16.89
N PRO A 119 -7.97 10.28 17.71
CA PRO A 119 -6.63 10.77 18.05
C PRO A 119 -5.57 10.58 16.96
N HIS A 120 -5.74 9.62 16.04
CA HIS A 120 -4.71 9.25 15.08
C HIS A 120 -5.06 9.67 13.65
N VAL A 121 -4.10 10.31 12.97
CA VAL A 121 -4.23 10.67 11.55
C VAL A 121 -3.85 9.49 10.65
N VAL A 122 -2.76 8.77 10.96
CA VAL A 122 -2.27 7.66 10.14
C VAL A 122 -2.94 6.36 10.58
N THR A 123 -3.93 5.95 9.80
CA THR A 123 -4.67 4.67 9.89
C THR A 123 -4.59 3.94 8.55
N GLU A 124 -5.18 2.75 8.44
CA GLU A 124 -5.23 2.05 7.14
C GLU A 124 -6.03 2.88 6.12
N GLN A 125 -7.18 3.43 6.53
CA GLN A 125 -8.06 4.19 5.64
C GLN A 125 -7.47 5.56 5.26
N PHE A 126 -6.52 6.09 6.03
CA PHE A 126 -5.73 7.25 5.61
C PHE A 126 -5.03 6.98 4.27
N TYR A 127 -4.42 5.80 4.11
CA TYR A 127 -3.79 5.39 2.86
C TYR A 127 -4.80 5.09 1.76
N ASP A 128 -5.92 4.45 2.08
CA ASP A 128 -6.99 4.21 1.10
C ASP A 128 -7.55 5.53 0.51
N MET A 129 -7.54 6.62 1.31
CA MET A 129 -7.90 7.94 0.82
C MET A 129 -6.86 8.57 -0.12
N ILE A 130 -5.60 8.12 -0.07
CA ILE A 130 -4.49 8.60 -0.91
C ILE A 130 -4.37 7.79 -2.20
N TRP A 131 -4.52 6.46 -2.12
CA TRP A 131 -4.35 5.53 -3.24
C TRP A 131 -5.55 5.54 -4.22
N MET A 132 -6.03 6.73 -4.56
CA MET A 132 -7.15 6.91 -5.48
C MET A 132 -6.77 6.47 -6.88
N GLY A 133 -7.43 5.42 -7.35
CA GLY A 133 -7.06 4.76 -8.60
C GLY A 133 -5.92 3.78 -8.49
N GLY A 134 -5.40 3.49 -7.29
CA GLY A 134 -4.30 2.56 -7.03
C GLY A 134 -2.96 3.23 -6.68
N ALA A 135 -1.87 2.48 -6.79
CA ALA A 135 -0.52 3.01 -6.59
C ALA A 135 -0.26 4.20 -7.52
N GLY A 136 0.37 5.26 -6.99
CA GLY A 136 0.61 6.51 -7.72
C GLY A 136 -0.58 7.47 -7.79
N ALA A 137 -1.71 7.15 -7.16
CA ALA A 137 -2.96 7.90 -7.30
C ALA A 137 -3.39 8.04 -8.77
N THR A 138 -3.32 6.93 -9.51
CA THR A 138 -3.46 6.85 -10.98
C THR A 138 -4.83 7.26 -11.51
N LEU A 139 -5.87 7.37 -10.68
CA LEU A 139 -7.14 7.94 -11.13
C LEU A 139 -6.95 9.41 -11.55
N SER A 140 -6.06 10.14 -10.87
CA SER A 140 -5.68 11.51 -11.24
C SER A 140 -5.02 11.56 -12.62
N LEU A 141 -4.17 10.58 -12.94
CA LEU A 141 -3.57 10.43 -14.26
C LEU A 141 -4.62 10.08 -15.32
N VAL A 142 -5.54 9.16 -15.02
CA VAL A 142 -6.64 8.80 -15.94
C VAL A 142 -7.53 9.99 -16.25
N ILE A 143 -7.88 10.80 -15.24
CA ILE A 143 -8.62 12.05 -15.44
C ILE A 143 -7.83 12.99 -16.36
N ALA A 144 -6.52 13.17 -16.13
CA ALA A 144 -5.69 13.99 -17.00
C ALA A 144 -5.63 13.44 -18.44
N MET A 145 -5.55 12.11 -18.63
CA MET A 145 -5.59 11.47 -19.94
C MET A 145 -6.91 11.71 -20.66
N LEU A 146 -8.04 11.49 -20.00
CA LEU A 146 -9.37 11.66 -20.59
C LEU A 146 -9.63 13.10 -21.07
N LEU A 147 -9.12 14.09 -20.32
CA LEU A 147 -9.36 15.50 -20.61
C LEU A 147 -8.34 16.10 -21.60
N PHE A 148 -7.08 15.67 -21.56
CA PHE A 148 -5.99 16.37 -22.25
C PHE A 148 -5.21 15.52 -23.26
N ALA A 149 -5.36 14.20 -23.29
CA ALA A 149 -4.62 13.36 -24.23
C ALA A 149 -5.04 13.64 -25.67
N ARG A 150 -4.05 13.67 -26.58
CA ARG A 150 -4.28 13.90 -28.00
C ARG A 150 -3.97 12.67 -28.85
N SER A 151 -2.99 11.84 -28.47
CA SER A 151 -2.66 10.56 -29.13
C SER A 151 -3.82 9.58 -29.11
N GLN A 152 -3.92 8.77 -30.15
CA GLN A 152 -4.96 7.74 -30.20
C GLN A 152 -4.68 6.62 -29.19
N HIS A 153 -3.40 6.28 -28.98
CA HIS A 153 -2.97 5.29 -27.99
C HIS A 153 -3.42 5.66 -26.58
N ILE A 154 -3.08 6.85 -26.09
CA ILE A 154 -3.41 7.25 -24.71
C ILE A 154 -4.93 7.41 -24.54
N LYS A 155 -5.66 7.90 -25.55
CA LYS A 155 -7.13 7.95 -25.51
C LYS A 155 -7.72 6.56 -25.36
N ASN A 156 -7.23 5.57 -26.12
CA ASN A 156 -7.73 4.20 -26.01
C ASN A 156 -7.42 3.60 -24.63
N VAL A 157 -6.20 3.77 -24.14
CA VAL A 157 -5.79 3.32 -22.79
C VAL A 157 -6.68 3.94 -21.72
N SER A 158 -6.93 5.26 -21.78
CA SER A 158 -7.75 5.95 -20.77
C SER A 158 -9.19 5.45 -20.70
N ARG A 159 -9.80 5.11 -21.84
CA ARG A 159 -11.16 4.55 -21.91
C ARG A 159 -11.24 3.14 -21.35
N LEU A 160 -10.20 2.33 -21.53
CA LEU A 160 -10.12 0.99 -20.97
C LEU A 160 -9.81 1.02 -19.46
N ALA A 161 -8.97 1.96 -19.04
CA ALA A 161 -8.51 2.04 -17.66
C ALA A 161 -9.49 2.72 -16.70
N VAL A 162 -10.36 3.62 -17.16
CA VAL A 162 -11.26 4.37 -16.27
C VAL A 162 -12.15 3.46 -15.43
N GLY A 163 -12.66 2.37 -16.01
CA GLY A 163 -13.55 1.44 -15.29
C GLY A 163 -12.86 0.77 -14.09
N SER A 164 -11.63 0.30 -14.26
CA SER A 164 -10.84 -0.31 -13.18
C SER A 164 -10.31 0.72 -12.19
N SER A 165 -9.88 1.89 -12.67
CA SER A 165 -9.34 2.96 -11.83
C SER A 165 -10.36 3.57 -10.88
N ILE A 166 -11.66 3.56 -11.21
CA ILE A 166 -12.70 4.00 -10.27
C ILE A 166 -12.74 3.10 -9.02
N PHE A 167 -12.42 1.82 -9.16
CA PHE A 167 -12.33 0.85 -8.06
C PHE A 167 -10.90 0.67 -7.55
N ASN A 168 -10.05 1.66 -7.77
CA ASN A 168 -8.66 1.71 -7.29
C ASN A 168 -7.73 0.62 -7.88
N ILE A 169 -8.13 0.00 -8.99
CA ILE A 169 -7.32 -1.00 -9.72
C ILE A 169 -6.56 -0.29 -10.85
N ASN A 170 -5.22 -0.39 -10.87
CA ASN A 170 -4.37 0.46 -11.71
C ASN A 170 -3.55 -0.27 -12.76
N GLU A 171 -3.56 -1.60 -12.79
CA GLU A 171 -2.78 -2.40 -13.72
C GLU A 171 -3.01 -2.00 -15.19
N PRO A 172 -4.27 -1.74 -15.64
CA PRO A 172 -4.49 -1.27 -17.00
C PRO A 172 -3.81 0.06 -17.32
N VAL A 173 -3.63 0.95 -16.33
CA VAL A 173 -2.87 2.20 -16.49
C VAL A 173 -1.39 1.90 -16.53
N LEU A 174 -0.87 1.13 -15.57
CA LEU A 174 0.57 0.88 -15.41
C LEU A 174 1.20 0.12 -16.57
N PHE A 175 0.45 -0.80 -17.17
CA PHE A 175 0.88 -1.59 -18.31
C PHE A 175 0.44 -0.98 -19.65
N GLY A 176 -0.72 -0.31 -19.72
CA GLY A 176 -1.25 0.27 -20.96
C GLY A 176 -0.59 1.60 -21.34
N LEU A 177 -0.29 2.42 -20.34
CA LEU A 177 0.69 3.50 -20.45
C LEU A 177 1.93 2.98 -19.73
N PRO A 178 3.10 2.80 -20.36
CA PRO A 178 4.27 2.25 -19.69
C PRO A 178 4.72 3.26 -18.63
N VAL A 179 4.14 3.18 -17.43
CA VAL A 179 4.52 3.97 -16.25
C VAL A 179 5.68 3.25 -15.57
N ILE A 180 5.58 1.92 -15.52
CA ILE A 180 6.66 1.03 -15.08
C ILE A 180 7.86 1.22 -16.01
N MET A 181 9.05 1.35 -15.42
CA MET A 181 10.32 1.50 -16.15
C MET A 181 10.41 2.73 -17.07
N ASN A 182 9.46 3.66 -17.02
CA ASN A 182 9.49 4.88 -17.81
C ASN A 182 10.03 6.05 -16.97
N PRO A 183 11.23 6.57 -17.27
CA PRO A 183 11.88 7.60 -16.45
C PRO A 183 11.07 8.91 -16.37
N VAL A 184 10.26 9.22 -17.38
CA VAL A 184 9.41 10.42 -17.38
C VAL A 184 8.23 10.25 -16.43
N MET A 185 7.56 9.09 -16.46
CA MET A 185 6.38 8.82 -15.65
C MET A 185 6.71 8.43 -14.22
N LEU A 186 7.91 7.89 -13.97
CA LEU A 186 8.38 7.52 -12.64
C LEU A 186 8.42 8.73 -11.69
N ILE A 187 8.73 9.93 -12.22
CA ILE A 187 8.78 11.17 -11.44
C ILE A 187 7.41 11.50 -10.82
N PRO A 188 6.33 11.78 -11.60
CA PRO A 188 5.03 12.08 -11.03
C PRO A 188 4.42 10.88 -10.30
N PHE A 189 4.73 9.64 -10.71
CA PHE A 189 4.24 8.43 -10.05
C PHE A 189 4.70 8.32 -8.59
N ASN A 190 5.92 8.76 -8.29
CA ASN A 190 6.43 8.82 -6.91
C ASN A 190 6.09 10.14 -6.22
N LEU A 191 6.09 11.26 -6.94
CA LEU A 191 5.85 12.58 -6.37
C LEU A 191 4.40 12.79 -5.92
N VAL A 192 3.42 12.37 -6.74
CA VAL A 192 2.00 12.62 -6.46
C VAL A 192 1.59 12.06 -5.10
N PRO A 193 1.82 10.76 -4.77
CA PRO A 193 1.46 10.23 -3.47
C PRO A 193 2.08 10.99 -2.30
N LEU A 194 3.34 11.45 -2.42
CA LEU A 194 4.00 12.23 -1.36
C LEU A 194 3.33 13.59 -1.13
N VAL A 195 2.93 14.25 -2.21
CA VAL A 195 2.17 15.50 -2.13
C VAL A 195 0.79 15.24 -1.50
N LEU A 196 0.09 14.19 -1.92
CA LEU A 196 -1.23 13.86 -1.38
C LEU A 196 -1.18 13.47 0.10
N VAL A 197 -0.19 12.68 0.52
CA VAL A 197 0.09 12.38 1.94
C VAL A 197 0.27 13.68 2.72
N THR A 198 1.08 14.60 2.21
CA THR A 198 1.39 15.85 2.90
C THR A 198 0.15 16.74 3.04
N VAL A 199 -0.58 16.95 1.95
CA VAL A 199 -1.79 17.77 1.94
C VAL A 199 -2.84 17.17 2.88
N GLN A 200 -3.10 15.87 2.79
CA GLN A 200 -4.09 15.20 3.62
C GLN A 200 -3.69 15.17 5.10
N TYR A 201 -2.43 14.82 5.40
CA TYR A 201 -1.93 14.74 6.77
C TYR A 201 -2.01 16.09 7.47
N ILE A 202 -1.55 17.17 6.82
CA ILE A 202 -1.62 18.51 7.39
C ILE A 202 -3.08 18.92 7.58
N ALA A 203 -3.93 18.74 6.57
CA ALA A 203 -5.34 19.11 6.64
C ALA A 203 -6.09 18.41 7.78
N MET A 204 -5.79 17.12 8.01
CA MET A 204 -6.34 16.37 9.15
C MET A 204 -5.74 16.82 10.49
N SER A 205 -4.42 17.07 10.55
CA SER A 205 -3.72 17.43 11.78
C SER A 205 -4.14 18.79 12.34
N ILE A 206 -4.48 19.75 11.46
CA ILE A 206 -4.95 21.09 11.87
C ILE A 206 -6.48 21.18 12.00
N GLY A 207 -7.20 20.08 11.79
CA GLY A 207 -8.66 20.01 11.91
C GLY A 207 -9.45 20.63 10.74
N MET A 208 -8.80 20.95 9.61
CA MET A 208 -9.50 21.36 8.39
C MET A 208 -10.31 20.22 7.76
N VAL A 209 -9.85 18.99 7.95
CA VAL A 209 -10.51 17.77 7.49
C VAL A 209 -10.69 16.84 8.67
N ALA A 210 -11.89 16.28 8.82
CA ALA A 210 -12.16 15.26 9.83
C ALA A 210 -11.19 14.08 9.70
N THR A 211 -10.66 13.62 10.83
CA THR A 211 -9.81 12.43 10.91
C THR A 211 -10.62 11.16 10.65
N THR A 212 -9.96 10.07 10.27
CA THR A 212 -10.64 8.81 9.97
C THR A 212 -11.33 8.25 11.23
N THR A 213 -12.61 7.90 11.13
CA THR A 213 -13.45 7.43 12.26
C THR A 213 -13.04 6.08 12.85
N GLY A 214 -12.19 5.32 12.15
CA GLY A 214 -11.85 3.95 12.52
C GLY A 214 -12.73 2.89 11.85
N VAL A 215 -13.75 3.28 11.08
CA VAL A 215 -14.56 2.34 10.29
C VAL A 215 -13.70 1.73 9.18
N TYR A 216 -13.67 0.40 9.11
CA TYR A 216 -13.01 -0.32 8.03
C TYR A 216 -13.92 -0.39 6.81
N ILE A 217 -13.40 0.02 5.65
CA ILE A 217 -14.04 -0.15 4.35
C ILE A 217 -13.07 -0.86 3.40
N PRO A 218 -13.57 -1.59 2.39
CA PRO A 218 -12.70 -2.13 1.37
C PRO A 218 -12.03 -1.01 0.56
N TRP A 219 -10.72 -1.14 0.32
CA TRP A 219 -9.92 -0.20 -0.47
C TRP A 219 -10.42 0.00 -1.91
N THR A 220 -11.26 -0.89 -2.43
CA THR A 220 -11.87 -0.79 -3.77
C THR A 220 -13.06 0.16 -3.82
N LEU A 221 -13.50 0.71 -2.69
CA LEU A 221 -14.60 1.67 -2.66
C LEU A 221 -14.22 2.93 -3.45
N PRO A 222 -15.08 3.41 -4.37
CA PRO A 222 -14.75 4.55 -5.21
C PRO A 222 -14.32 5.79 -4.42
N PRO A 223 -13.28 6.52 -4.88
CA PRO A 223 -12.89 7.80 -4.32
C PRO A 223 -14.06 8.79 -4.25
N VAL A 224 -13.92 9.80 -3.40
CA VAL A 224 -14.96 10.76 -2.96
C VAL A 224 -16.00 10.13 -2.03
N VAL A 225 -16.59 9.00 -2.42
CA VAL A 225 -17.53 8.24 -1.57
C VAL A 225 -16.77 7.64 -0.39
N SER A 226 -15.60 7.06 -0.64
CA SER A 226 -14.75 6.50 0.43
C SER A 226 -14.33 7.54 1.45
N GLY A 227 -13.93 8.74 1.02
CA GLY A 227 -13.55 9.82 1.93
C GLY A 227 -14.69 10.28 2.82
N PHE A 228 -15.92 10.37 2.31
CA PHE A 228 -17.09 10.69 3.13
C PHE A 228 -17.35 9.62 4.20
N ILE A 229 -17.35 8.34 3.81
CA ILE A 229 -17.67 7.24 4.73
C ILE A 229 -16.60 7.06 5.80
N VAL A 230 -15.33 7.09 5.42
CA VAL A 230 -14.19 6.89 6.34
C VAL A 230 -14.13 7.99 7.40
N THR A 231 -14.38 9.24 7.01
CA THR A 231 -14.31 10.37 7.93
C THR A 231 -15.65 10.67 8.60
N GLY A 232 -16.75 10.08 8.14
CA GLY A 232 -18.10 10.40 8.58
C GLY A 232 -18.51 11.85 8.31
N HIS A 233 -17.75 12.58 7.48
CA HIS A 233 -17.90 14.02 7.30
C HIS A 233 -17.62 14.44 5.85
N LEU A 234 -18.30 15.50 5.38
CA LEU A 234 -18.17 15.95 3.98
C LEU A 234 -16.75 16.41 3.62
N SER A 235 -15.98 16.87 4.61
CA SER A 235 -14.57 17.27 4.41
C SER A 235 -13.72 16.14 3.82
N GLY A 236 -14.02 14.87 4.13
CA GLY A 236 -13.29 13.72 3.58
C GLY A 236 -13.51 13.53 2.07
N ALA A 237 -14.73 13.77 1.58
CA ALA A 237 -15.01 13.79 0.15
C ALA A 237 -14.33 14.98 -0.55
N VAL A 238 -14.39 16.16 0.08
CA VAL A 238 -13.79 17.38 -0.45
C VAL A 238 -12.27 17.25 -0.60
N ILE A 239 -11.56 16.71 0.40
CA ILE A 239 -10.11 16.54 0.31
C ILE A 239 -9.71 15.55 -0.79
N GLN A 240 -10.50 14.50 -1.03
CA GLN A 240 -10.24 13.58 -2.15
C GLN A 240 -10.43 14.24 -3.50
N LEU A 241 -11.47 15.08 -3.67
CA LEU A 241 -11.62 15.88 -4.90
C LEU A 241 -10.44 16.82 -5.11
N ILE A 242 -10.00 17.52 -4.06
CA ILE A 242 -8.82 18.40 -4.10
C ILE A 242 -7.57 17.58 -4.47
N ASN A 243 -7.36 16.43 -3.84
CA ASN A 243 -6.22 15.56 -4.09
C ASN A 243 -6.22 15.00 -5.53
N LEU A 244 -7.39 14.64 -6.09
CA LEU A 244 -7.51 14.25 -7.50
C LEU A 244 -7.11 15.38 -8.44
N CYS A 245 -7.54 16.61 -8.15
CA CYS A 245 -7.14 17.79 -8.92
C CYS A 245 -5.63 18.05 -8.82
N ILE A 246 -5.07 18.02 -7.61
CA ILE A 246 -3.62 18.20 -7.39
C ILE A 246 -2.84 17.13 -8.15
N GLY A 247 -3.23 15.87 -8.01
CA GLY A 247 -2.59 14.76 -8.73
C GLY A 247 -2.65 14.96 -10.24
N ALA A 248 -3.81 15.34 -10.78
CA ALA A 248 -4.00 15.53 -12.23
C ALA A 248 -3.12 16.68 -12.75
N LEU A 249 -3.03 17.78 -11.99
CA LEU A 249 -2.17 18.93 -12.33
C LEU A 249 -0.68 18.57 -12.31
N ILE A 250 -0.25 17.76 -11.34
CA ILE A 250 1.15 17.29 -11.28
C ILE A 250 1.46 16.31 -12.42
N TYR A 251 0.53 15.40 -12.76
CA TYR A 251 0.71 14.47 -13.88
C TYR A 251 0.72 15.15 -15.25
N LEU A 252 -0.06 16.23 -15.42
CA LEU A 252 -0.29 16.89 -16.70
C LEU A 252 0.97 17.27 -17.49
N PRO A 253 2.03 17.90 -16.93
CA PRO A 253 3.24 18.21 -17.68
C PRO A 253 3.94 16.96 -18.23
N PHE A 254 4.03 15.89 -17.44
CA PHE A 254 4.66 14.63 -17.85
C PHE A 254 3.81 13.89 -18.89
N LEU A 255 2.50 13.88 -18.69
CA LEU A 255 1.55 13.35 -19.67
C LEU A 255 1.71 14.04 -21.03
N LYS A 256 1.86 15.38 -21.07
CA LYS A 256 2.07 16.10 -22.34
C LYS A 256 3.35 15.68 -23.07
N VAL A 257 4.41 15.36 -22.33
CA VAL A 257 5.67 14.84 -22.92
C VAL A 257 5.44 13.48 -23.54
N VAL A 258 4.84 12.55 -22.78
CA VAL A 258 4.58 11.18 -23.25
C VAL A 258 3.58 11.18 -24.42
N ASP A 259 2.51 11.95 -24.32
CA ASP A 259 1.50 12.09 -25.38
C ASP A 259 2.10 12.63 -26.68
N ARG A 260 3.06 13.58 -26.59
CA ARG A 260 3.78 14.08 -27.77
C ARG A 260 4.62 12.98 -28.45
N GLN A 261 5.25 12.10 -27.67
CA GLN A 261 6.04 10.98 -28.21
C GLN A 261 5.14 9.98 -28.95
N TYR A 262 4.00 9.59 -28.34
CA TYR A 262 3.04 8.70 -29.01
C TYR A 262 2.49 9.32 -30.30
N ARG A 263 2.13 10.61 -30.27
CA ARG A 263 1.65 11.30 -31.49
C ARG A 263 2.68 11.37 -32.61
N ALA A 264 3.96 11.52 -32.27
CA ALA A 264 5.02 11.52 -33.27
C ALA A 264 5.12 10.15 -33.95
N ASN A 265 5.02 9.06 -33.17
CA ASN A 265 5.05 7.69 -33.68
C ASN A 265 3.78 7.31 -34.46
N GLU A 266 2.63 7.93 -34.14
CA GLU A 266 1.36 7.75 -34.87
C GLU A 266 1.31 8.52 -36.20
N SER A 267 2.19 9.50 -36.40
CA SER A 267 2.21 10.32 -37.62
C SER A 267 3.02 9.61 -38.72
N PRO A 268 2.48 9.41 -39.95
CA PRO A 268 3.13 8.62 -41.01
C PRO A 268 4.50 9.11 -41.53
N ALA A 269 5.02 10.24 -41.04
CA ALA A 269 6.13 10.96 -41.66
C ALA A 269 7.52 10.31 -41.50
N GLN A 270 7.68 9.22 -40.75
CA GLN A 270 8.98 8.53 -40.59
C GLN A 270 9.12 7.21 -41.37
N VAL A 271 8.09 6.75 -42.08
CA VAL A 271 8.16 5.49 -42.87
C VAL A 271 8.72 5.71 -44.29
N THR A 272 8.84 6.96 -44.75
CA THR A 272 9.19 7.26 -46.16
C THR A 272 10.71 7.39 -46.44
N GLU A 273 11.58 7.42 -45.43
CA GLU A 273 13.04 7.61 -45.63
C GLU A 273 13.87 6.31 -45.74
N ARG A 274 13.24 5.13 -45.75
CA ARG A 274 13.94 3.86 -46.03
C ARG A 274 13.33 3.13 -47.23
N LYS A 275 13.37 3.75 -48.40
CA LYS A 275 13.48 2.97 -49.64
C LYS A 275 14.96 2.94 -50.02
N PRO A 276 15.59 1.75 -50.16
CA PRO A 276 16.92 1.70 -50.75
C PRO A 276 16.81 2.22 -52.18
N ALA A 277 17.67 3.16 -52.54
CA ALA A 277 17.86 3.56 -53.92
C ALA A 277 18.24 2.30 -54.70
N THR A 278 17.32 1.84 -55.54
CA THR A 278 17.62 0.95 -56.65
C THR A 278 18.49 1.72 -57.64
N GLU A 279 19.73 1.27 -57.81
CA GLU A 279 20.48 1.23 -59.07
C GLU A 279 21.50 0.08 -59.00
#